data_AF-A0A9P1H9P7-F1
#
_entry.id   AF-A0A9P1H9P7-F1
#
_cell.length_a   1.000
_cell.length_b   1.000
_cell.length_c   1.000
_cell.angle_alpha   90.00
_cell.angle_beta   90.00
_cell.angle_gamma   90.00
#
_symmetry.space_group_name_H-M   'P 1'
#
loop_
_entity.id
_entity.type
_entity.pdbx_description
1 polymer ?
#
loop_
_entity_poly.entity_id
_entity_poly.type
_entity_poly.pdbx_seq_one_letter_code
_entity_poly.pdbx_strand_id
1 'polypeptide(L)' 'MLDTRSRFKEAITGVCRFQEISGVAMEKVVEYFHYYYRYRDRSDVPDMDIPVELCLELLVVADFLGLDA' A
#
# COMPACT_ATOMS: atom_id res chain seq x y z
N MET A 1 2.38 9.54 -11.08
CA MET A 1 0.96 9.79 -10.73
C MET A 1 0.81 10.86 -9.65
N LEU A 2 1.50 10.74 -8.50
CA LEU A 2 1.37 11.68 -7.38
C LEU A 2 2.34 12.87 -7.39
N ASP A 3 3.21 12.97 -8.40
CA ASP A 3 4.11 14.13 -8.53
C ASP A 3 3.28 15.41 -8.70
N THR A 4 3.42 16.34 -7.74
CA THR A 4 2.76 17.65 -7.72
C THR A 4 3.07 18.53 -8.93
N ARG A 5 4.16 18.24 -9.65
CA ARG A 5 4.51 18.91 -10.91
C ARG A 5 3.71 18.36 -12.09
N SER A 6 3.15 17.17 -11.95
CA SER A 6 2.27 16.57 -12.95
C SER A 6 0.89 17.25 -12.95
N ARG A 7 0.24 17.30 -14.11
CA ARG A 7 -1.15 17.77 -14.24
C ARG A 7 -2.17 16.63 -14.12
N PHE A 8 -1.78 15.52 -13.50
CA PHE A 8 -2.69 14.41 -13.27
C PHE A 8 -3.73 14.78 -12.20
N LYS A 9 -4.94 14.23 -12.33
CA LYS A 9 -6.06 14.57 -11.44
C LYS A 9 -5.76 14.14 -10.00
N GLU A 10 -5.04 13.05 -9.84
CA GLU A 10 -4.59 12.47 -8.58
C GLU A 10 -3.64 13.44 -7.84
N ALA A 11 -2.72 14.08 -8.57
CA ALA A 11 -1.81 15.07 -8.00
C ALA A 11 -2.51 16.36 -7.56
N ILE A 12 -3.62 16.74 -8.22
CA ILE A 12 -4.40 17.93 -7.88
C ILE A 12 -5.39 17.66 -6.74
N THR A 13 -6.07 16.51 -6.78
CA THR A 13 -7.15 16.18 -5.83
C THR A 13 -6.65 15.46 -4.58
N GLY A 14 -5.44 14.87 -4.64
CA GLY A 14 -4.93 14.00 -3.59
C GLY A 14 -5.67 12.67 -3.47
N VAL A 15 -6.45 12.28 -4.49
CA VAL A 15 -7.28 11.06 -4.47
C VAL A 15 -6.84 10.12 -5.59
N CYS A 16 -6.46 8.90 -5.22
CA CYS A 16 -6.25 7.79 -6.16
C CYS A 16 -7.42 6.81 -6.04
N ARG A 17 -7.97 6.37 -7.17
CA ARG A 17 -9.07 5.40 -7.21
C ARG A 17 -8.59 4.11 -7.85
N PHE A 18 -8.56 3.04 -7.07
CA PHE A 18 -8.22 1.70 -7.55
C PHE A 18 -9.51 0.90 -7.74
N GLN A 19 -9.83 0.56 -8.99
CA GLN A 19 -11.07 -0.16 -9.32
C GLN A 19 -10.94 -1.69 -9.19
N GLU A 20 -9.71 -2.20 -9.26
CA GLU A 20 -9.42 -3.63 -9.32
C GLU A 20 -8.94 -4.20 -7.98
N ILE A 21 -8.67 -3.33 -6.99
CA ILE A 21 -8.22 -3.74 -5.66
C ILE A 21 -9.42 -3.73 -4.71
N SER A 22 -9.64 -4.83 -3.99
CA SER A 22 -10.72 -4.89 -3.01
C SER A 22 -10.48 -3.91 -1.85
N GLY A 23 -11.56 -3.43 -1.22
CA GLY A 23 -11.45 -2.57 -0.04
C GLY A 23 -10.68 -3.25 1.10
N VAL A 24 -10.90 -4.55 1.29
CA VAL A 24 -10.25 -5.35 2.35
C VAL A 24 -8.74 -5.45 2.13
N ALA A 25 -8.29 -5.70 0.89
CA ALA A 25 -6.87 -5.69 0.57
C ALA A 25 -6.26 -4.29 0.72
N MET A 26 -6.97 -3.25 0.29
CA MET A 26 -6.51 -1.86 0.41
C MET A 26 -6.34 -1.43 1.88
N GLU A 27 -7.24 -1.85 2.78
CA GLU A 27 -7.10 -1.61 4.23
C GLU A 27 -5.79 -2.19 4.76
N LYS A 28 -5.44 -3.42 4.36
CA LYS A 28 -4.17 -4.06 4.74
C LYS A 28 -2.94 -3.38 4.14
N VAL A 29 -3.03 -2.84 2.93
CA VAL A 29 -1.95 -2.03 2.33
C VAL A 29 -1.71 -0.75 3.12
N VAL A 30 -2.77 -0.05 3.51
CA VAL A 30 -2.67 1.17 4.33
C VAL A 30 -2.07 0.86 5.71
N GLU A 31 -2.50 -0.25 6.33
CA GLU A 31 -1.90 -0.74 7.57
C GLU A 31 -0.39 -0.99 7.41
N TYR A 32 0.00 -1.64 6.31
CA TYR A 32 1.42 -1.88 5.98
C TYR A 32 2.21 -0.57 5.83
N PHE A 33 1.65 0.48 5.19
CA PHE A 33 2.35 1.77 5.07
C PHE A 33 2.64 2.41 6.43
N HIS A 34 1.68 2.35 7.36
CA HIS A 34 1.90 2.83 8.73
C HIS A 34 2.92 1.99 9.48
N TYR A 35 2.83 0.66 9.35
CA TYR A 35 3.78 -0.30 9.93
C TYR A 35 5.20 -0.02 9.43
N TYR A 36 5.40 0.01 8.11
CA TYR A 36 6.69 0.27 7.48
C TYR A 36 7.27 1.61 7.94
N TYR A 37 6.49 2.69 7.89
CA TYR A 37 6.98 4.01 8.32
C TYR A 37 7.39 4.04 9.80
N ARG A 38 6.68 3.31 10.66
CA ARG A 38 6.96 3.24 12.11
C ARG A 38 8.21 2.42 12.43
N TYR A 39 8.48 1.36 11.67
CA TYR A 39 9.50 0.37 12.02
C TYR A 39 10.70 0.30 11.05
N ARG A 40 10.69 1.00 9.92
CA ARG A 40 11.76 1.00 8.88
C ARG A 40 13.18 1.22 9.38
N ASP A 41 13.36 1.98 10.47
CA ASP A 41 14.67 2.31 11.04
C ASP A 41 14.90 1.62 12.41
N ARG A 42 14.08 0.63 12.75
CA ARG A 42 14.16 -0.13 14.01
C ARG A 42 14.67 -1.54 13.76
N SER A 43 15.34 -2.09 14.77
CA SER A 43 15.81 -3.48 14.78
C SER A 43 14.81 -4.44 15.44
N ASP A 44 13.91 -3.92 16.29
CA ASP A 44 12.88 -4.67 17.00
C ASP A 44 11.52 -4.53 16.29
N VAL A 45 11.48 -5.02 15.05
CA VAL A 45 10.31 -4.98 14.19
C VAL A 45 9.34 -6.11 14.61
N PRO A 46 8.11 -5.82 15.09
CA PRO A 46 7.15 -6.85 15.45
C PRO A 46 6.51 -7.48 14.20
N ASP A 47 6.01 -8.70 14.27
CA ASP A 47 5.31 -9.33 13.13
C ASP A 47 3.98 -8.62 12.83
N MET A 48 3.69 -8.43 11.54
CA MET A 48 2.40 -7.94 11.07
C MET A 48 1.47 -9.12 10.79
N ASP A 49 0.27 -9.09 11.37
CA ASP A 49 -0.73 -10.15 11.19
C ASP A 49 -1.51 -9.96 9.88
N ILE A 50 -1.36 -10.94 8.98
CA ILE A 50 -1.98 -10.97 7.66
C ILE A 50 -2.82 -12.25 7.56
N PRO A 51 -4.16 -12.14 7.41
CA PRO A 51 -5.01 -13.30 7.16
C PRO A 51 -4.56 -14.06 5.92
N VAL A 52 -4.50 -15.39 6.02
CA VAL A 52 -3.98 -16.27 4.96
C VAL A 52 -4.79 -16.13 3.66
N GLU A 53 -6.09 -15.83 3.80
CA GLU A 53 -7.02 -15.65 2.70
C GLU A 53 -6.67 -14.43 1.82
N LEU A 54 -5.93 -13.46 2.37
CA LEU A 54 -5.54 -12.23 1.67
C LEU A 54 -4.16 -12.32 1.01
N CYS A 55 -3.35 -13.34 1.33
CA CYS A 55 -1.94 -13.38 0.92
C CYS A 55 -1.74 -13.32 -0.60
N LEU A 56 -2.54 -14.04 -1.39
CA LEU A 56 -2.39 -14.05 -2.85
C LEU A 56 -2.82 -12.73 -3.49
N GLU A 57 -3.91 -12.12 -2.99
CA GLU A 57 -4.36 -10.82 -3.47
C GLU A 57 -3.34 -9.74 -3.12
N LEU A 58 -2.88 -9.71 -1.86
CA LEU A 58 -1.88 -8.75 -1.39
C LEU A 58 -0.55 -8.88 -2.13
N LEU A 59 -0.15 -10.09 -2.53
CA LEU A 59 1.04 -10.30 -3.35
C LEU A 59 0.92 -9.58 -4.70
N VAL A 60 -0.22 -9.73 -5.39
CA VAL A 60 -0.47 -9.06 -6.68
C VAL A 60 -0.58 -7.55 -6.51
N VAL A 61 -1.23 -7.09 -5.44
CA VAL A 61 -1.36 -5.66 -5.12
C VAL A 61 0.00 -5.03 -4.80
N ALA A 62 0.87 -5.74 -4.07
CA ALA A 62 2.20 -5.27 -3.75
C ALA A 62 3.04 -5.05 -5.01
N ASP A 63 3.02 -6.01 -5.94
CA ASP A 63 3.67 -5.89 -7.26
C ASP A 63 3.09 -4.73 -8.07
N PHE A 64 1.75 -4.62 -8.15
CA PHE A 64 1.09 -3.51 -8.87
C PHE A 64 1.47 -2.13 -8.33
N LEU A 65 1.64 -2.00 -7.01
CA LEU A 65 2.05 -0.77 -6.35
C LEU A 65 3.57 -0.56 -6.33
N GLY A 66 4.36 -1.53 -6.80
CA GLY A 66 5.82 -1.51 -6.81
C GLY A 66 6.44 -1.48 -5.41
N LEU A 67 5.88 -2.25 -4.47
CA LEU A 67 6.37 -2.35 -3.09
C LEU A 67 7.46 -3.41 -2.90
N ASP A 68 7.76 -4.18 -3.94
CA ASP A 68 8.71 -5.29 -3.98
C ASP A 68 10.13 -4.88 -4.47
N ALA A 69 10.36 -3.57 -4.70
CA ALA A 69 11.60 -3.00 -5.25
C ALA A 69 12.60 -2.47 -4.21
#